data_AF-A0A973LEQ9-F1
#
_entry.id   AF-A0A973LEQ9-F1
#
_cell.length_a   1.000
_cell.length_b   1.000
_cell.length_c   1.000
_cell.angle_alpha   90.00
_cell.angle_beta   90.00
_cell.angle_gamma   90.00
#
_symmetry.space_group_name_H-M   'P 1'
#
loop_
_entity.id
_entity.type
_entity.pdbx_description
1 polymer ?
#
loop_
_entity_poly.entity_id
_entity_poly.type
_entity_poly.pdbx_seq_one_letter_code
_entity_poly.pdbx_strand_id
1 'polypeptide(L)'
;MTDLAAPPRGIGPDVSGSRRPRRHWPTPATLKVCGAAVIAASAVFAVVATTTAGQVRSGFDAIGHTEAPQVVATNDLVYSLNDMDANLANVIMVGDNKLGPGIDRASFTKLFQADRADADHDLRLAAVHAGADGPAAAQVGLALDALGSYEALAGQVMYLDTGDGDGDRPAGQVPPAESALFAEATDLMQSSVLPAAENVVTSNGQALETSYEHRHGTAEAAVWWLVVAGLLLLAALGAFQFLLLRRTNRLVNPATAAATVLTLVLTVWGAATMSGAAEHLRGAKKDAFDSVAALTAAKALSTDANADESRIIVDPSRATKYQNSYLVKSRQLMDVGSGVTLETYDAAAKAALDTYFGYPAQHPVTFGGYLGTELKNITFAGERAADEQLLRAYQAYEQDDRKLRQKLATDVSEAIRFDTSPAASDSDGAFVAYASALQKVIDINSHAFDTSIDAGLSGLSPWPWVPLGGAAAVVVLLVVGVRPRLAEYR
;
A
#
# COMPACT_ATOMS: atom_id res chain seq x y z
N MET A 1 -37.24 44.01 -94.58
CA MET A 1 -36.11 44.96 -94.53
C MET A 1 -34.88 44.19 -94.11
N THR A 2 -33.96 44.01 -95.07
CA THR A 2 -32.49 43.94 -94.94
C THR A 2 -31.85 42.97 -93.94
N ASP A 3 -31.20 41.93 -94.50
CA ASP A 3 -29.74 41.68 -94.46
C ASP A 3 -29.00 41.75 -93.10
N LEU A 4 -28.11 40.85 -92.68
CA LEU A 4 -27.08 40.10 -93.43
C LEU A 4 -26.37 39.08 -92.50
N ALA A 5 -25.77 38.05 -93.14
CA ALA A 5 -24.56 37.30 -92.77
C ALA A 5 -24.63 36.02 -91.87
N ALA A 6 -24.06 34.94 -92.42
CA ALA A 6 -23.86 33.59 -91.89
C ALA A 6 -22.35 33.28 -91.70
N PRO A 7 -21.89 32.02 -91.48
CA PRO A 7 -21.86 31.19 -90.26
C PRO A 7 -20.38 30.80 -89.88
N PRO A 8 -20.08 29.86 -88.92
CA PRO A 8 -20.07 28.42 -89.25
C PRO A 8 -20.42 27.44 -88.10
N ARG A 9 -20.55 26.18 -88.50
CA ARG A 9 -20.90 24.96 -87.74
C ARG A 9 -19.86 24.60 -86.68
N GLY A 10 -20.29 24.48 -85.41
CA GLY A 10 -19.52 23.88 -84.33
C GLY A 10 -19.76 22.37 -84.22
N ILE A 11 -18.68 21.61 -84.40
CA ILE A 11 -18.58 20.16 -84.16
C ILE A 11 -18.47 19.94 -82.64
N GLY A 12 -19.30 19.07 -82.06
CA GLY A 12 -18.91 18.31 -80.86
C GLY A 12 -18.55 16.87 -81.26
N PRO A 13 -18.14 15.98 -80.34
CA PRO A 13 -17.53 16.14 -79.01
C PRO A 13 -16.22 15.30 -78.88
N ASP A 14 -15.37 15.52 -77.86
CA ASP A 14 -14.59 14.42 -77.27
C ASP A 14 -14.11 14.78 -75.85
N VAL A 15 -14.84 14.31 -74.84
CA VAL A 15 -14.33 14.30 -73.46
C VAL A 15 -13.50 13.03 -73.32
N SER A 16 -12.22 13.14 -73.66
CA SER A 16 -11.23 12.08 -73.41
C SER A 16 -11.05 11.90 -71.90
N GLY A 17 -11.84 11.00 -71.32
CA GLY A 17 -11.64 10.50 -69.98
C GLY A 17 -10.29 9.79 -69.88
N SER A 18 -9.28 10.48 -69.36
CA SER A 18 -8.01 9.90 -68.96
C SER A 18 -8.21 8.93 -67.80
N ARG A 19 -8.58 7.68 -68.11
CA ARG A 19 -8.51 6.57 -67.16
C ARG A 19 -7.03 6.34 -66.83
N ARG A 20 -6.58 6.89 -65.70
CA ARG A 20 -5.28 6.56 -65.09
C ARG A 20 -5.14 5.03 -65.05
N PRO A 21 -4.07 4.43 -65.61
CA PRO A 21 -3.87 3.00 -65.52
C PRO A 21 -3.68 2.64 -64.05
N ARG A 22 -4.68 1.95 -63.47
CA ARG A 22 -4.52 1.29 -62.16
C ARG A 22 -3.36 0.32 -62.31
N ARG A 23 -2.23 0.60 -61.67
CA ARG A 23 -1.03 -0.25 -61.71
C ARG A 23 -1.36 -1.62 -61.10
N HIS A 24 -1.61 -2.63 -61.93
CA HIS A 24 -1.92 -3.98 -61.46
C HIS A 24 -0.59 -4.66 -61.11
N TRP A 25 -0.32 -4.83 -59.82
CA TRP A 25 0.89 -5.52 -59.38
C TRP A 25 0.82 -7.00 -59.75
N PRO A 26 1.92 -7.61 -60.23
CA PRO A 26 1.96 -9.04 -60.50
C PRO A 26 1.68 -9.83 -59.22
N THR A 27 0.95 -10.94 -59.37
CA THR A 27 0.43 -11.79 -58.28
C THR A 27 1.46 -12.18 -57.21
N PRO A 28 2.74 -12.46 -57.55
CA PRO A 28 3.79 -12.76 -56.57
C PRO A 28 4.22 -11.56 -55.72
N ALA A 29 4.25 -10.35 -56.29
CA ALA A 29 4.69 -9.14 -55.59
C ALA A 29 3.69 -8.72 -54.50
N THR A 30 2.40 -8.88 -54.78
CA THR A 30 1.32 -8.61 -53.82
C THR A 30 1.29 -9.61 -52.66
N LEU A 31 1.54 -10.89 -52.93
CA LEU A 31 1.67 -11.91 -51.87
C LEU A 31 2.88 -11.66 -50.96
N LYS A 32 4.01 -11.21 -51.52
CA LYS A 32 5.20 -10.83 -50.75
C LYS A 32 4.97 -9.63 -49.84
N VAL A 33 4.31 -8.57 -50.34
CA VAL A 33 4.00 -7.36 -49.54
C VAL A 33 3.04 -7.69 -48.40
N CYS A 34 1.96 -8.43 -48.66
CA CYS A 34 1.02 -8.80 -47.59
C CYS A 34 1.64 -9.77 -46.58
N GLY A 35 2.51 -10.69 -47.03
CA GLY A 35 3.29 -11.54 -46.13
C GLY A 35 4.23 -10.72 -45.23
N ALA A 36 4.93 -9.73 -45.80
CA ALA A 36 5.76 -8.80 -45.03
C ALA A 36 4.93 -7.99 -44.03
N ALA A 37 3.71 -7.57 -44.40
CA ALA A 37 2.80 -6.87 -43.50
C ALA A 37 2.36 -7.73 -42.31
N VAL A 38 2.08 -9.03 -42.51
CA VAL A 38 1.76 -9.97 -41.42
C VAL A 38 2.97 -10.17 -40.50
N ILE A 39 4.17 -10.31 -41.06
CA ILE A 39 5.42 -10.43 -40.26
C ILE A 39 5.63 -9.16 -39.42
N ALA A 40 5.48 -7.97 -40.03
CA ALA A 40 5.60 -6.70 -39.33
C ALA A 40 4.54 -6.56 -38.22
N ALA A 41 3.28 -6.87 -38.50
CA ALA A 41 2.21 -6.85 -37.49
C ALA A 41 2.46 -7.86 -36.35
N SER A 42 3.04 -9.03 -36.67
CA SER A 42 3.41 -10.03 -35.65
C SER A 42 4.54 -9.54 -34.76
N ALA A 43 5.53 -8.86 -35.34
CA ALA A 43 6.61 -8.24 -34.58
C ALA A 43 6.09 -7.11 -33.68
N VAL A 44 5.20 -6.25 -34.20
CA VAL A 44 4.54 -5.19 -33.41
C VAL A 44 3.75 -5.80 -32.24
N PHE A 45 2.95 -6.83 -32.49
CA PHE A 45 2.20 -7.52 -31.44
C PHE A 45 3.13 -8.07 -30.35
N ALA A 46 4.21 -8.75 -30.73
CA ALA A 46 5.16 -9.31 -29.78
C ALA A 46 5.85 -8.22 -28.94
N VAL A 47 6.28 -7.13 -29.58
CA VAL A 47 6.90 -5.99 -28.89
C VAL A 47 5.92 -5.39 -27.90
N VAL A 48 4.71 -5.01 -28.35
CA VAL A 48 3.68 -4.40 -27.49
C VAL A 48 3.38 -5.30 -26.29
N ALA A 49 3.08 -6.57 -26.52
CA ALA A 49 2.75 -7.52 -25.46
C ALA A 49 3.89 -7.74 -24.46
N THR A 50 5.14 -7.80 -24.91
CA THR A 50 6.31 -7.98 -24.04
C THR A 50 6.58 -6.71 -23.22
N THR A 51 6.47 -5.53 -23.85
CA THR A 51 6.70 -4.26 -23.16
C THR A 51 5.64 -3.95 -22.13
N THR A 52 4.36 -4.18 -22.44
CA THR A 52 3.28 -3.92 -21.50
C THR A 52 3.33 -4.90 -20.32
N ALA A 53 3.59 -6.18 -20.58
CA ALA A 53 3.79 -7.15 -19.51
C ALA A 53 4.98 -6.81 -18.61
N GLY A 54 6.09 -6.36 -19.19
CA GLY A 54 7.26 -5.90 -18.44
C GLY A 54 6.95 -4.71 -17.53
N GLN A 55 6.20 -3.73 -18.04
CA GLN A 55 5.78 -2.55 -17.27
C GLN A 55 4.87 -2.93 -16.10
N VAL A 56 3.85 -3.76 -16.34
CA VAL A 56 2.95 -4.20 -15.28
C VAL A 56 3.72 -5.01 -14.23
N ARG A 57 4.62 -5.91 -14.64
CA ARG A 57 5.46 -6.70 -13.73
C ARG A 57 6.35 -5.81 -12.87
N SER A 58 7.03 -4.83 -13.46
CA SER A 58 7.84 -3.87 -12.68
C SER A 58 7.00 -3.05 -11.70
N GLY A 59 5.72 -2.82 -12.02
CA GLY A 59 4.80 -2.15 -11.12
C GLY A 59 4.47 -2.97 -9.88
N PHE A 60 4.21 -4.27 -10.05
CA PHE A 60 4.03 -5.20 -8.93
C PHE A 60 5.29 -5.33 -8.07
N ASP A 61 6.45 -5.44 -8.69
CA ASP A 61 7.73 -5.58 -7.99
C ASP A 61 8.00 -4.34 -7.11
N ALA A 62 7.86 -3.15 -7.68
CA ALA A 62 8.07 -1.89 -6.97
C ALA A 62 7.02 -1.65 -5.87
N ILE A 63 5.74 -1.91 -6.12
CA ILE A 63 4.68 -1.76 -5.08
C ILE A 63 4.90 -2.78 -3.96
N GLY A 64 5.04 -4.06 -4.31
CA GLY A 64 5.08 -5.16 -3.34
C GLY A 64 6.37 -5.24 -2.53
N HIS A 65 7.53 -5.00 -3.15
CA HIS A 65 8.83 -5.28 -2.51
C HIS A 65 9.62 -4.02 -2.15
N THR A 66 9.14 -2.83 -2.52
CA THR A 66 9.86 -1.58 -2.23
C THR A 66 8.96 -0.56 -1.56
N GLU A 67 7.90 -0.13 -2.22
CA GLU A 67 7.11 1.04 -1.78
C GLU A 67 6.16 0.71 -0.61
N ALA A 68 5.46 -0.43 -0.65
CA ALA A 68 4.57 -0.83 0.45
C ALA A 68 5.34 -1.16 1.75
N PRO A 69 6.41 -1.99 1.73
CA PRO A 69 7.22 -2.23 2.93
C PRO A 69 7.81 -0.94 3.52
N GLN A 70 8.17 0.04 2.68
CA GLN A 70 8.70 1.32 3.13
C GLN A 70 7.67 2.13 3.94
N VAL A 71 6.41 2.15 3.51
CA VAL A 71 5.33 2.83 4.28
C VAL A 71 5.10 2.15 5.61
N VAL A 72 5.13 0.81 5.67
CA VAL A 72 5.00 0.05 6.93
C VAL A 72 6.17 0.37 7.87
N ALA A 73 7.41 0.27 7.39
CA ALA A 73 8.61 0.57 8.18
C ALA A 73 8.61 2.02 8.71
N THR A 74 8.06 2.98 7.95
CA THR A 74 7.98 4.36 8.44
C THR A 74 6.90 4.54 9.52
N ASN A 75 5.85 3.72 9.54
CA ASN A 75 4.91 3.71 10.66
C ASN A 75 5.50 3.00 11.89
N ASP A 76 6.32 1.96 11.69
CA ASP A 76 7.07 1.30 12.76
C ASP A 76 8.07 2.26 13.44
N LEU A 77 8.61 3.23 12.71
CA LEU A 77 9.36 4.34 13.29
C LEU A 77 8.51 5.13 14.30
N VAL A 78 7.29 5.54 13.94
CA VAL A 78 6.39 6.29 14.84
C VAL A 78 6.02 5.45 16.06
N TYR A 79 5.81 4.14 15.89
CA TYR A 79 5.63 3.20 16.99
C TYR A 79 6.84 3.22 17.94
N SER A 80 8.05 2.98 17.41
CA SER A 80 9.29 2.86 18.19
C SER A 80 9.60 4.16 18.95
N LEU A 81 9.33 5.32 18.34
CA LEU A 81 9.49 6.62 19.01
C LEU A 81 8.54 6.80 20.21
N ASN A 82 7.29 6.35 20.08
CA ASN A 82 6.31 6.42 21.17
C ASN A 82 6.65 5.43 22.30
N ASP A 83 7.02 4.20 21.95
CA ASP A 83 7.42 3.16 22.91
C ASP A 83 8.70 3.59 23.66
N MET A 84 9.66 4.20 22.94
CA MET A 84 10.86 4.77 23.54
C MET A 84 10.52 5.83 24.61
N ASP A 85 9.59 6.76 24.34
CA ASP A 85 9.18 7.77 25.33
C ASP A 85 8.40 7.18 26.51
N ALA A 86 7.57 6.16 26.26
CA ALA A 86 6.90 5.40 27.31
C ALA A 86 7.93 4.69 28.22
N ASN A 87 8.93 4.05 27.63
CA ASN A 87 9.97 3.35 28.38
C ASN A 87 10.88 4.31 29.14
N LEU A 88 11.13 5.52 28.64
CA LEU A 88 11.79 6.57 29.42
C LEU A 88 10.97 6.95 30.67
N ALA A 89 9.66 7.08 30.54
CA ALA A 89 8.77 7.33 31.67
C ALA A 89 8.84 6.17 32.69
N ASN A 90 8.81 4.93 32.20
CA ASN A 90 8.89 3.72 33.04
C ASN A 90 10.21 3.62 33.82
N VAL A 91 11.35 3.99 33.20
CA VAL A 91 12.66 4.05 33.86
C VAL A 91 12.62 4.93 35.11
N ILE A 92 12.13 6.17 34.99
CA ILE A 92 12.12 7.11 36.11
C ILE A 92 10.94 6.90 37.06
N MET A 93 9.84 6.32 36.59
CA MET A 93 8.67 6.01 37.41
C MET A 93 8.96 4.90 38.44
N VAL A 94 9.64 3.83 38.04
CA VAL A 94 9.86 2.66 38.91
C VAL A 94 10.90 2.92 40.00
N GLY A 95 11.84 3.84 39.76
CA GLY A 95 12.94 4.14 40.68
C GLY A 95 13.82 2.95 41.01
N ASP A 96 14.18 2.80 42.28
CA ASP A 96 15.04 1.70 42.73
C ASP A 96 14.26 0.42 43.06
N ASN A 97 12.93 0.44 42.95
CA ASN A 97 12.09 -0.69 43.29
C ASN A 97 12.09 -1.78 42.21
N LYS A 98 11.84 -3.01 42.68
CA LYS A 98 11.51 -4.17 41.83
C LYS A 98 10.08 -4.57 42.13
N LEU A 99 9.15 -4.12 41.28
CA LEU A 99 7.71 -4.31 41.49
C LEU A 99 7.23 -5.69 41.00
N GLY A 100 8.07 -6.40 40.26
CA GLY A 100 7.81 -7.75 39.77
C GLY A 100 8.92 -8.24 38.82
N PRO A 101 8.81 -9.47 38.29
CA PRO A 101 9.74 -9.98 37.29
C PRO A 101 9.73 -9.10 36.04
N GLY A 102 10.88 -8.49 35.70
CA GLY A 102 11.02 -7.60 34.54
C GLY A 102 10.44 -6.19 34.72
N ILE A 103 9.90 -5.87 35.90
CA ILE A 103 9.38 -4.54 36.24
C ILE A 103 10.40 -3.85 37.14
N ASP A 104 11.50 -3.40 36.52
CA ASP A 104 12.59 -2.69 37.15
C ASP A 104 13.30 -1.75 36.18
N ARG A 105 14.08 -0.80 36.73
CA ARG A 105 14.78 0.23 35.96
C ARG A 105 15.64 -0.36 34.83
N ALA A 106 16.39 -1.43 35.12
CA ALA A 106 17.30 -2.04 34.16
C ALA A 106 16.55 -2.65 32.96
N SER A 107 15.37 -3.24 33.22
CA SER A 107 14.51 -3.81 32.19
C SER A 107 13.93 -2.72 31.28
N PHE A 108 13.40 -1.63 31.84
CA PHE A 108 12.90 -0.51 31.04
C PHE A 108 14.00 0.25 30.30
N THR A 109 15.20 0.40 30.89
CA THR A 109 16.36 0.96 30.17
C THR A 109 16.71 0.09 28.97
N LYS A 110 16.63 -1.24 29.09
CA LYS A 110 16.89 -2.14 27.98
C LYS A 110 15.84 -1.99 26.86
N LEU A 111 14.56 -1.85 27.21
CA LEU A 111 13.47 -1.61 26.25
C LEU A 111 13.68 -0.27 25.53
N PHE A 112 13.90 0.82 26.27
CA PHE A 112 14.26 2.12 25.70
C PHE A 112 15.41 2.04 24.68
N GLN A 113 16.47 1.29 25.00
CA GLN A 113 17.63 1.14 24.11
C GLN A 113 17.32 0.29 22.86
N ALA A 114 16.38 -0.66 22.96
CA ALA A 114 15.91 -1.43 21.81
C ALA A 114 15.08 -0.53 20.89
N ASP A 115 14.10 0.20 21.43
CA ASP A 115 13.23 1.10 20.66
C ASP A 115 14.03 2.22 19.99
N ARG A 116 15.05 2.73 20.68
CA ARG A 116 16.00 3.70 20.10
C ARG A 116 16.76 3.11 18.91
N ALA A 117 17.25 1.88 19.04
CA ALA A 117 17.98 1.21 17.96
C ALA A 117 17.08 0.90 16.75
N ASP A 118 15.82 0.58 16.99
CA ASP A 118 14.80 0.34 15.96
C ASP A 118 14.41 1.65 15.26
N ALA A 119 14.16 2.73 15.99
CA ALA A 119 13.92 4.06 15.42
C ALA A 119 15.11 4.55 14.58
N ASP A 120 16.34 4.37 15.07
CA ASP A 120 17.58 4.65 14.35
C ASP A 120 17.69 3.83 13.05
N HIS A 121 17.30 2.56 13.10
CA HIS A 121 17.30 1.68 11.95
C HIS A 121 16.32 2.15 10.87
N ASP A 122 15.09 2.48 11.27
CA ASP A 122 14.04 2.88 10.34
C ASP A 122 14.33 4.25 9.71
N LEU A 123 14.90 5.20 10.47
CA LEU A 123 15.38 6.47 9.92
C LEU A 123 16.54 6.29 8.95
N ARG A 124 17.46 5.34 9.19
CA ARG A 124 18.53 5.03 8.23
C ARG A 124 17.97 4.45 6.94
N LEU A 125 16.99 3.55 7.02
CA LEU A 125 16.31 3.03 5.83
C LEU A 125 15.63 4.18 5.08
N ALA A 126 14.86 5.02 5.78
CA ALA A 126 14.23 6.19 5.18
C ALA A 126 15.25 7.13 4.50
N ALA A 127 16.42 7.35 5.09
CA ALA A 127 17.49 8.16 4.51
C ALA A 127 18.06 7.56 3.22
N VAL A 128 18.30 6.24 3.20
CA VAL A 128 18.76 5.54 1.99
C VAL A 128 17.75 5.70 0.85
N HIS A 129 16.46 5.62 1.14
CA HIS A 129 15.40 5.79 0.15
C HIS A 129 15.21 7.25 -0.29
N ALA A 130 15.33 8.20 0.64
CA ALA A 130 15.19 9.62 0.35
C ALA A 130 16.33 10.17 -0.52
N GLY A 131 17.50 9.53 -0.50
CA GLY A 131 18.69 9.96 -1.24
C GLY A 131 19.44 11.11 -0.57
N ALA A 132 20.39 11.71 -1.29
CA ALA A 132 21.31 12.70 -0.73
C ALA A 132 20.74 14.13 -0.66
N ASP A 133 19.81 14.48 -1.56
CA ASP A 133 19.32 15.84 -1.74
C ASP A 133 17.81 15.87 -2.01
N GLY A 134 17.16 17.00 -1.72
CA GLY A 134 15.76 17.26 -2.03
C GLY A 134 14.82 17.25 -0.83
N PRO A 135 13.51 17.43 -1.04
CA PRO A 135 12.54 17.57 0.05
C PRO A 135 12.47 16.36 0.98
N ALA A 136 12.54 15.14 0.44
CA ALA A 136 12.53 13.92 1.24
C ALA A 136 13.78 13.80 2.12
N ALA A 137 14.97 14.05 1.57
CA ALA A 137 16.23 14.05 2.32
C ALA A 137 16.23 15.11 3.43
N ALA A 138 15.67 16.29 3.15
CA ALA A 138 15.52 17.35 4.14
C ALA A 138 14.57 16.94 5.30
N GLN A 139 13.46 16.26 5.01
CA GLN A 139 12.55 15.78 6.05
C GLN A 139 13.16 14.69 6.93
N VAL A 140 13.87 13.73 6.34
CA VAL A 140 14.60 12.72 7.11
C VAL A 140 15.71 13.36 7.95
N GLY A 141 16.41 14.37 7.42
CA GLY A 141 17.39 15.15 8.18
C GLY A 141 16.78 15.84 9.40
N LEU A 142 15.61 16.48 9.25
CA LEU A 142 14.88 17.09 10.37
C LEU A 142 14.48 16.06 11.43
N ALA A 143 14.05 14.86 11.01
CA ALA A 143 13.69 13.78 11.93
C ALA A 143 14.92 13.27 12.70
N LEU A 144 16.07 13.10 12.03
CA LEU A 144 17.34 12.71 12.66
C LEU A 144 17.82 13.76 13.67
N ASP A 145 17.77 15.05 13.32
CA ASP A 145 18.18 16.14 14.21
C ASP A 145 17.26 16.24 15.45
N ALA A 146 15.94 16.08 15.25
CA ALA A 146 14.96 16.08 16.32
C ALA A 146 15.17 14.88 17.26
N LEU A 147 15.38 13.67 16.71
CA LEU A 147 15.66 12.48 17.50
C LEU A 147 16.96 12.63 18.30
N GLY A 148 18.04 13.12 17.68
CA GLY A 148 19.31 13.35 18.40
C GLY A 148 19.16 14.35 19.55
N SER A 149 18.32 15.37 19.39
CA SER A 149 18.00 16.33 20.45
C SER A 149 17.20 15.68 21.58
N TYR A 150 16.24 14.81 21.25
CA TYR A 150 15.49 14.02 22.23
C TYR A 150 16.40 13.06 23.00
N GLU A 151 17.24 12.30 22.32
CA GLU A 151 18.17 11.35 22.95
C GLU A 151 19.12 12.04 23.93
N ALA A 152 19.55 13.26 23.62
CA ALA A 152 20.37 14.06 24.53
C ALA A 152 19.61 14.44 25.81
N LEU A 153 18.32 14.76 25.74
CA LEU A 153 17.49 15.02 26.91
C LEU A 153 17.19 13.73 27.68
N ALA A 154 16.81 12.65 26.99
CA ALA A 154 16.57 11.35 27.61
C ALA A 154 17.82 10.83 28.35
N GLY A 155 19.01 11.00 27.76
CA GLY A 155 20.27 10.67 28.42
C GLY A 155 20.53 11.49 29.68
N GLN A 156 20.15 12.77 29.70
CA GLN A 156 20.23 13.60 30.91
C GLN A 156 19.22 13.17 31.98
N VAL A 157 18.00 12.79 31.58
CA VAL A 157 16.97 12.26 32.49
C VAL A 157 17.50 11.00 33.18
N MET A 158 18.00 10.03 32.40
CA MET A 158 18.57 8.80 32.93
C MET A 158 19.83 9.06 33.78
N TYR A 159 20.66 10.02 33.39
CA TYR A 159 21.84 10.39 34.17
C TYR A 159 21.46 10.93 35.55
N LEU A 160 20.48 11.82 35.63
CA LEU A 160 19.98 12.35 36.91
C LEU A 160 19.36 11.25 37.78
N ASP A 161 18.53 10.39 37.19
CA ASP A 161 17.90 9.25 37.88
C ASP A 161 18.94 8.27 38.47
N THR A 162 20.10 8.11 37.82
CA THR A 162 21.23 7.35 38.38
C THR A 162 22.13 8.13 39.34
N GLY A 163 22.09 9.47 39.27
CA GLY A 163 23.01 10.40 39.93
C GLY A 163 22.57 10.82 41.34
N ASP A 164 21.29 10.64 41.69
CA ASP A 164 20.71 10.90 43.02
C ASP A 164 21.10 9.82 44.06
N GLY A 165 22.39 9.45 44.06
CA GLY A 165 22.98 8.40 44.87
C GLY A 165 22.61 8.44 46.36
N ASP A 166 22.44 7.24 46.91
CA ASP A 166 22.31 6.84 48.33
C ASP A 166 20.89 6.51 48.87
N GLY A 167 19.84 6.48 48.03
CA GLY A 167 18.47 6.21 48.47
C GLY A 167 17.76 5.04 47.77
N ASP A 168 16.97 4.27 48.52
CA ASP A 168 16.01 3.28 48.03
C ASP A 168 14.75 4.04 47.52
N ARG A 169 14.85 4.74 46.37
CA ARG A 169 13.80 5.65 45.88
C ARG A 169 12.51 4.87 45.62
N PRO A 170 11.39 5.19 46.32
CA PRO A 170 10.12 4.52 46.07
C PRO A 170 9.54 4.85 44.69
N ALA A 171 8.86 3.89 44.10
CA ALA A 171 8.16 4.02 42.84
C ALA A 171 7.13 5.17 42.90
N GLY A 172 7.11 5.98 41.85
CA GLY A 172 6.22 7.14 41.72
C GLY A 172 6.70 8.40 42.42
N GLN A 173 7.83 8.36 43.14
CA GLN A 173 8.45 9.57 43.72
C GLN A 173 9.53 10.09 42.76
N VAL A 174 9.10 10.71 41.67
CA VAL A 174 10.02 11.34 40.69
C VAL A 174 10.44 12.73 41.20
N PRO A 175 11.74 13.01 41.35
CA PRO A 175 12.23 14.34 41.71
C PRO A 175 11.75 15.44 40.76
N PRO A 176 11.45 16.66 41.24
CA PRO A 176 10.95 17.73 40.38
C PRO A 176 11.89 18.11 39.23
N ALA A 177 13.20 18.02 39.42
CA ALA A 177 14.18 18.31 38.38
C ALA A 177 14.17 17.25 37.26
N GLU A 178 14.06 15.97 37.62
CA GLU A 178 13.91 14.87 36.66
C GLU A 178 12.58 14.95 35.92
N SER A 179 11.49 15.17 36.64
CA SER A 179 10.14 15.34 36.06
C SER A 179 10.10 16.52 35.09
N ALA A 180 10.75 17.65 35.41
CA ALA A 180 10.84 18.81 34.52
C ALA A 180 11.68 18.55 33.26
N LEU A 181 12.74 17.76 33.36
CA LEU A 181 13.56 17.42 32.20
C LEU A 181 12.90 16.35 31.32
N PHE A 182 12.24 15.37 31.93
CA PHE A 182 11.36 14.44 31.23
C PHE A 182 10.25 15.20 30.51
N ALA A 183 9.67 16.20 31.18
CA ALA A 183 8.64 17.04 30.59
C ALA A 183 9.10 17.75 29.31
N GLU A 184 10.33 18.26 29.30
CA GLU A 184 10.96 18.87 28.14
C GLU A 184 11.23 17.84 27.03
N ALA A 185 11.71 16.65 27.38
CA ALA A 185 11.93 15.55 26.44
C ALA A 185 10.62 15.12 25.77
N THR A 186 9.56 14.87 26.53
CA THR A 186 8.24 14.50 26.00
C THR A 186 7.63 15.63 25.17
N ASP A 187 7.81 16.90 25.56
CA ASP A 187 7.34 18.03 24.74
C ASP A 187 8.10 18.11 23.40
N LEU A 188 9.39 17.81 23.38
CA LEU A 188 10.17 17.71 22.15
C LEU A 188 9.72 16.51 21.28
N MET A 189 9.47 15.35 21.90
CA MET A 189 8.93 14.17 21.22
C MET A 189 7.60 14.50 20.51
N GLN A 190 6.65 15.10 21.24
CA GLN A 190 5.32 15.41 20.72
C GLN A 190 5.31 16.58 19.71
N SER A 191 6.16 17.60 19.90
CA SER A 191 6.12 18.81 19.07
C SER A 191 7.01 18.76 17.83
N SER A 192 8.05 17.92 17.85
CA SER A 192 9.09 17.93 16.81
C SER A 192 9.39 16.54 16.26
N VAL A 193 9.66 15.55 17.12
CA VAL A 193 10.12 14.23 16.66
C VAL A 193 8.99 13.45 15.96
N LEU A 194 7.84 13.27 16.62
CA LEU A 194 6.69 12.56 16.03
C LEU A 194 6.17 13.28 14.77
N PRO A 195 5.94 14.61 14.76
CA PRO A 195 5.54 15.30 13.54
C PRO A 195 6.56 15.18 12.40
N ALA A 196 7.87 15.15 12.70
CA ALA A 196 8.88 14.92 11.68
C ALA A 196 8.78 13.49 11.10
N ALA A 197 8.61 12.47 11.95
CA ALA A 197 8.40 11.09 11.50
C ALA A 197 7.10 10.92 10.70
N GLU A 198 5.98 11.50 11.16
CA GLU A 198 4.69 11.49 10.46
C GLU A 198 4.75 12.18 9.08
N ASN A 199 5.59 13.21 8.94
CA ASN A 199 5.82 13.84 7.64
C ASN A 199 6.54 12.88 6.67
N VAL A 200 7.50 12.08 7.17
CA VAL A 200 8.13 11.01 6.37
C VAL A 200 7.09 9.96 5.97
N VAL A 201 6.20 9.53 6.90
CA VAL A 201 5.09 8.60 6.61
C VAL A 201 4.19 9.15 5.51
N THR A 202 3.76 10.41 5.66
CA THR A 202 2.84 11.08 4.73
C THR A 202 3.47 11.21 3.34
N SER A 203 4.74 11.59 3.27
CA SER A 203 5.49 11.70 2.02
C SER A 203 5.60 10.34 1.30
N ASN A 204 5.94 9.28 2.04
CA ASN A 204 6.02 7.91 1.49
C ASN A 204 4.65 7.40 1.03
N GLY A 205 3.59 7.67 1.78
CA GLY A 205 2.21 7.34 1.41
C GLY A 205 1.76 8.05 0.13
N GLN A 206 2.06 9.35 -0.02
CA GLN A 206 1.75 10.11 -1.24
C GLN A 206 2.54 9.62 -2.45
N ALA A 207 3.82 9.26 -2.25
CA ALA A 207 4.65 8.68 -3.31
C ALA A 207 4.08 7.33 -3.78
N LEU A 208 3.69 6.46 -2.86
CA LEU A 208 3.03 5.19 -3.17
C LEU A 208 1.67 5.40 -3.85
N GLU A 209 0.85 6.37 -3.42
CA GLU A 209 -0.42 6.70 -4.06
C GLU A 209 -0.21 7.09 -5.53
N THR A 210 0.70 8.05 -5.77
CA THR A 210 1.02 8.53 -7.12
C THR A 210 1.54 7.40 -8.00
N SER A 211 2.40 6.56 -7.44
CA SER A 211 3.01 5.41 -8.10
C SER A 211 1.95 4.35 -8.47
N TYR A 212 1.03 4.07 -7.55
CA TYR A 212 -0.10 3.19 -7.77
C TYR A 212 -1.03 3.71 -8.86
N GLU A 213 -1.50 4.97 -8.78
CA GLU A 213 -2.42 5.54 -9.78
C GLU A 213 -1.81 5.48 -11.18
N HIS A 214 -0.53 5.81 -11.31
CA HIS A 214 0.19 5.75 -12.58
C HIS A 214 0.31 4.31 -13.12
N ARG A 215 0.66 3.35 -12.26
CA ARG A 215 0.88 1.94 -12.67
C ARG A 215 -0.43 1.21 -12.92
N HIS A 216 -1.47 1.50 -12.15
CA HIS A 216 -2.81 1.00 -12.39
C HIS A 216 -3.35 1.49 -13.74
N GLY A 217 -3.21 2.79 -14.04
CA GLY A 217 -3.56 3.33 -15.36
C GLY A 217 -2.73 2.71 -16.50
N THR A 218 -1.46 2.39 -16.24
CA THR A 218 -0.60 1.67 -17.20
C THR A 218 -1.09 0.23 -17.43
N ALA A 219 -1.54 -0.47 -16.40
CA ALA A 219 -2.11 -1.82 -16.50
C ALA A 219 -3.44 -1.82 -17.29
N GLU A 220 -4.30 -0.82 -17.09
CA GLU A 220 -5.52 -0.67 -17.90
C GLU A 220 -5.19 -0.33 -19.37
N ALA A 221 -4.25 0.59 -19.60
CA ALA A 221 -3.81 0.95 -20.95
C ALA A 221 -3.14 -0.22 -21.67
N ALA A 222 -2.45 -1.10 -20.95
CA ALA A 222 -1.83 -2.31 -21.49
C ALA A 222 -2.85 -3.24 -22.16
N VAL A 223 -4.05 -3.39 -21.57
CA VAL A 223 -5.15 -4.16 -22.17
C VAL A 223 -5.52 -3.58 -23.54
N TRP A 224 -5.72 -2.26 -23.61
CA TRP A 224 -6.10 -1.59 -24.86
C TRP A 224 -5.03 -1.71 -25.95
N TRP A 225 -3.77 -1.46 -25.61
CA TRP A 225 -2.67 -1.59 -26.59
C TRP A 225 -2.53 -3.01 -27.11
N LEU A 226 -2.67 -4.00 -26.24
CA LEU A 226 -2.61 -5.41 -26.63
C LEU A 226 -3.78 -5.80 -27.55
N VAL A 227 -5.00 -5.37 -27.22
CA VAL A 227 -6.19 -5.63 -28.05
C VAL A 227 -6.05 -4.96 -29.42
N VAL A 228 -5.63 -3.70 -29.47
CA VAL A 228 -5.41 -2.99 -30.75
C VAL A 228 -4.33 -3.68 -31.59
N ALA A 229 -3.21 -4.07 -31.00
CA ALA A 229 -2.16 -4.80 -31.71
C ALA A 229 -2.65 -6.17 -32.22
N GLY A 230 -3.44 -6.89 -31.41
CA GLY A 230 -4.06 -8.16 -31.79
C GLY A 230 -5.04 -7.99 -32.94
N LEU A 231 -5.92 -6.99 -32.89
CA LEU A 231 -6.86 -6.65 -33.97
C LEU A 231 -6.14 -6.25 -35.27
N LEU A 232 -5.04 -5.50 -35.18
CA LEU A 232 -4.21 -5.16 -36.35
C LEU A 232 -3.60 -6.42 -36.99
N LEU A 233 -3.10 -7.36 -36.18
CA LEU A 233 -2.58 -8.63 -36.68
C LEU A 233 -3.68 -9.50 -37.29
N LEU A 234 -4.85 -9.59 -36.66
CA LEU A 234 -6.02 -10.30 -37.19
C LEU A 234 -6.50 -9.68 -38.52
N ALA A 235 -6.51 -8.35 -38.63
CA ALA A 235 -6.86 -7.65 -39.86
C ALA A 235 -5.85 -7.94 -40.99
N ALA A 236 -4.55 -7.96 -40.68
CA ALA A 236 -3.51 -8.33 -41.64
C ALA A 236 -3.66 -9.79 -42.12
N LEU A 237 -3.93 -10.73 -41.19
CA LEU A 237 -4.20 -12.14 -41.51
C LEU A 237 -5.49 -12.30 -42.34
N GLY A 238 -6.57 -11.59 -42.00
CA GLY A 238 -7.83 -11.62 -42.73
C GLY A 238 -7.71 -11.04 -44.13
N ALA A 239 -7.00 -9.92 -44.30
CA ALA A 239 -6.70 -9.36 -45.62
C ALA A 239 -5.88 -10.34 -46.47
N PHE A 240 -4.91 -11.02 -45.85
CA PHE A 240 -4.11 -12.06 -46.51
C PHE A 240 -4.96 -13.25 -46.97
N GLN A 241 -5.85 -13.77 -46.11
CA GLN A 241 -6.77 -14.85 -46.43
C GLN A 241 -7.76 -14.46 -47.54
N PHE A 242 -8.32 -13.25 -47.48
CA PHE A 242 -9.24 -12.73 -48.49
C PHE A 242 -8.58 -12.62 -49.87
N LEU A 243 -7.31 -12.17 -49.92
CA LEU A 243 -6.54 -12.11 -51.17
C LEU A 243 -6.28 -13.50 -51.75
N LEU A 244 -5.97 -14.49 -50.91
CA LEU A 244 -5.81 -15.87 -51.35
C LEU A 244 -7.13 -16.44 -51.89
N LEU A 245 -8.23 -16.24 -51.18
CA LEU A 245 -9.55 -16.70 -51.58
C LEU A 245 -9.94 -16.13 -52.96
N ARG A 246 -9.84 -14.80 -53.12
CA ARG A 246 -10.23 -14.09 -54.34
C ARG A 246 -9.39 -14.49 -55.56
N ARG A 247 -8.12 -14.86 -55.37
CA ARG A 247 -7.23 -15.22 -56.48
C ARG A 247 -7.14 -16.71 -56.78
N THR A 248 -7.46 -17.58 -55.82
CA THR A 248 -7.25 -19.04 -55.98
C THR A 248 -8.51 -19.88 -55.83
N ASN A 249 -9.68 -19.27 -55.57
CA ASN A 249 -10.99 -19.93 -55.45
C ASN A 249 -11.04 -21.09 -54.43
N ARG A 250 -10.06 -21.22 -53.52
CA ARG A 250 -10.05 -22.20 -52.43
C ARG A 250 -10.42 -21.56 -51.11
N LEU A 251 -11.36 -22.17 -50.39
CA LEU A 251 -12.07 -21.57 -49.26
C LEU A 251 -11.19 -21.31 -48.02
N VAL A 252 -10.23 -22.19 -47.66
CA VAL A 252 -9.42 -22.01 -46.45
C VAL A 252 -8.00 -22.58 -46.62
N ASN A 253 -6.97 -21.79 -46.28
CA ASN A 253 -5.61 -22.30 -46.06
C ASN A 253 -5.48 -22.67 -44.58
N PRO A 254 -5.33 -23.97 -44.23
CA PRO A 254 -5.35 -24.42 -42.83
C PRO A 254 -4.25 -23.78 -41.99
N ALA A 255 -3.08 -23.47 -42.58
CA ALA A 255 -1.98 -22.84 -41.85
C ALA A 255 -2.30 -21.39 -41.45
N THR A 256 -2.92 -20.61 -42.35
CA THR A 256 -3.34 -19.24 -42.01
C THR A 256 -4.53 -19.22 -41.08
N ALA A 257 -5.41 -20.22 -41.13
CA ALA A 257 -6.51 -20.35 -40.19
C ALA A 257 -6.00 -20.67 -38.78
N ALA A 258 -5.03 -21.59 -38.66
CA ALA A 258 -4.34 -21.86 -37.40
C ALA A 258 -3.64 -20.61 -36.85
N ALA A 259 -3.00 -19.80 -37.70
CA ALA A 259 -2.39 -18.53 -37.28
C ALA A 259 -3.43 -17.53 -36.75
N THR A 260 -4.61 -17.41 -37.38
CA THR A 260 -5.71 -16.57 -36.89
C THR A 260 -6.23 -17.03 -35.53
N VAL A 261 -6.45 -18.34 -35.36
CA VAL A 261 -6.89 -18.90 -34.07
C VAL A 261 -5.84 -18.66 -32.99
N LEU A 262 -4.55 -18.88 -33.30
CA LEU A 262 -3.46 -18.62 -32.38
C LEU A 262 -3.39 -17.15 -31.96
N THR A 263 -3.45 -16.21 -32.91
CA THR A 263 -3.49 -14.77 -32.60
C THR A 263 -4.70 -14.42 -31.73
N LEU A 264 -5.88 -14.97 -32.04
CA LEU A 264 -7.09 -14.72 -31.26
C LEU A 264 -6.93 -15.21 -29.81
N VAL A 265 -6.43 -16.44 -29.62
CA VAL A 265 -6.19 -17.01 -28.29
C VAL A 265 -5.17 -16.19 -27.52
N LEU A 266 -4.05 -15.81 -28.14
CA LEU A 266 -3.03 -14.98 -27.49
C LEU A 266 -3.57 -13.60 -27.08
N THR A 267 -4.38 -12.98 -27.94
CA THR A 267 -4.98 -11.67 -27.66
C THR A 267 -5.99 -11.77 -26.52
N VAL A 268 -6.88 -12.77 -26.54
CA VAL A 268 -7.91 -12.95 -25.50
C VAL A 268 -7.26 -13.34 -24.16
N TRP A 269 -6.34 -14.30 -24.17
CA TRP A 269 -5.64 -14.74 -22.96
C TRP A 269 -4.80 -13.61 -22.36
N GLY A 270 -4.15 -12.80 -23.19
CA GLY A 270 -3.41 -11.65 -22.72
C GLY A 270 -4.26 -10.52 -22.20
N ALA A 271 -5.36 -10.20 -22.86
CA ALA A 271 -6.33 -9.25 -22.32
C ALA A 271 -6.83 -9.73 -20.94
N ALA A 272 -7.22 -11.00 -20.82
CA ALA A 272 -7.66 -11.58 -19.55
C ALA A 272 -6.57 -11.54 -18.46
N THR A 273 -5.31 -11.82 -18.81
CA THR A 273 -4.19 -11.79 -17.85
C THR A 273 -3.91 -10.36 -17.38
N MET A 274 -3.91 -9.38 -18.28
CA MET A 274 -3.68 -7.97 -17.94
C MET A 274 -4.84 -7.38 -17.13
N SER A 275 -6.08 -7.74 -17.44
CA SER A 275 -7.25 -7.38 -16.63
C SER A 275 -7.18 -8.00 -15.24
N GLY A 276 -6.83 -9.29 -15.13
CA GLY A 276 -6.62 -9.93 -13.84
C GLY A 276 -5.51 -9.25 -13.03
N ALA A 277 -4.41 -8.86 -13.68
CA ALA A 277 -3.33 -8.10 -13.06
C ALA A 277 -3.79 -6.72 -12.53
N ALA A 278 -4.63 -6.00 -13.27
CA ALA A 278 -5.20 -4.73 -12.82
C ALA A 278 -6.11 -4.91 -11.59
N GLU A 279 -6.91 -5.98 -11.54
CA GLU A 279 -7.74 -6.32 -10.38
C GLU A 279 -6.89 -6.77 -9.18
N HIS A 280 -5.84 -7.56 -9.39
CA HIS A 280 -4.91 -7.92 -8.31
C HIS A 280 -4.20 -6.70 -7.71
N LEU A 281 -3.80 -5.72 -8.54
CA LEU A 281 -3.27 -4.45 -8.02
C LEU A 281 -4.31 -3.70 -7.19
N ARG A 282 -5.56 -3.64 -7.68
CA ARG A 282 -6.65 -2.99 -6.97
C ARG A 282 -6.94 -3.64 -5.63
N GLY A 283 -7.07 -4.97 -5.59
CA GLY A 283 -7.30 -5.73 -4.38
C GLY A 283 -6.12 -5.61 -3.40
N ALA A 284 -4.88 -5.73 -3.90
CA ALA A 284 -3.69 -5.50 -3.09
C ALA A 284 -3.73 -4.12 -2.42
N LYS A 285 -4.09 -3.06 -3.15
CA LYS A 285 -4.15 -1.73 -2.57
C LYS A 285 -5.36 -1.53 -1.65
N LYS A 286 -6.56 -1.54 -2.21
CA LYS A 286 -7.77 -1.06 -1.54
C LYS A 286 -8.27 -2.04 -0.48
N ASP A 287 -8.15 -3.32 -0.79
CA ASP A 287 -8.74 -4.34 0.06
C ASP A 287 -7.74 -4.79 1.14
N ALA A 288 -6.43 -4.59 0.95
CA ALA A 288 -5.40 -5.03 1.91
C ALA A 288 -4.47 -3.91 2.40
N PHE A 289 -3.72 -3.25 1.51
CA PHE A 289 -2.66 -2.33 1.91
C PHE A 289 -3.18 -1.08 2.65
N ASP A 290 -4.30 -0.51 2.21
CA ASP A 290 -4.91 0.64 2.88
C ASP A 290 -5.27 0.29 4.34
N SER A 291 -5.73 -0.94 4.58
CA SER A 291 -5.96 -1.49 5.93
C SER A 291 -4.65 -1.69 6.70
N VAL A 292 -3.60 -2.27 6.09
CA VAL A 292 -2.27 -2.39 6.72
C VAL A 292 -1.74 -1.03 7.18
N ALA A 293 -1.77 -0.02 6.32
CA ALA A 293 -1.27 1.32 6.64
C ALA A 293 -2.08 1.96 7.78
N ALA A 294 -3.41 1.88 7.70
CA ALA A 294 -4.32 2.43 8.72
C ALA A 294 -4.14 1.75 10.09
N LEU A 295 -4.03 0.42 10.12
CA LEU A 295 -3.87 -0.35 11.36
C LEU A 295 -2.48 -0.19 11.97
N THR A 296 -1.43 -0.03 11.16
CA THR A 296 -0.09 0.27 11.67
C THR A 296 -0.03 1.67 12.28
N ALA A 297 -0.71 2.65 11.67
CA ALA A 297 -0.89 3.97 12.28
C ALA A 297 -1.70 3.89 13.60
N ALA A 298 -2.75 3.06 13.65
CA ALA A 298 -3.51 2.80 14.88
C ALA A 298 -2.63 2.17 15.98
N LYS A 299 -1.69 1.28 15.61
CA LYS A 299 -0.74 0.67 16.55
C LYS A 299 0.18 1.73 17.17
N ALA A 300 0.77 2.60 16.34
CA ALA A 300 1.60 3.70 16.82
C ALA A 300 0.81 4.65 17.74
N LEU A 301 -0.41 5.03 17.33
CA LEU A 301 -1.28 5.90 18.11
C LEU A 301 -1.70 5.28 19.45
N SER A 302 -1.95 3.97 19.46
CA SER A 302 -2.27 3.23 20.68
C SER A 302 -1.10 3.20 21.67
N THR A 303 0.11 3.08 21.14
CA THR A 303 1.35 3.10 21.95
C THR A 303 1.55 4.48 22.56
N ASP A 304 1.26 5.55 21.81
CA ASP A 304 1.26 6.91 22.36
C ASP A 304 0.15 7.12 23.40
N ALA A 305 -0.99 6.44 23.30
CA ALA A 305 -2.03 6.47 24.32
C ALA A 305 -1.57 5.76 25.60
N ASN A 306 -0.94 4.59 25.48
CA ASN A 306 -0.32 3.90 26.61
C ASN A 306 0.80 4.72 27.25
N ALA A 307 1.60 5.43 26.47
CA ALA A 307 2.59 6.38 27.00
C ALA A 307 1.95 7.49 27.86
N ASP A 308 0.74 7.96 27.53
CA ASP A 308 0.02 8.95 28.35
C ASP A 308 -0.37 8.43 29.73
N GLU A 309 -0.55 7.11 29.91
CA GLU A 309 -0.80 6.49 31.21
C GLU A 309 0.42 6.69 32.12
N SER A 310 1.60 6.32 31.64
CA SER A 310 2.86 6.46 32.39
C SER A 310 3.26 7.94 32.61
N ARG A 311 3.01 8.81 31.62
CA ARG A 311 3.28 10.27 31.74
C ARG A 311 2.49 10.93 32.86
N ILE A 312 1.24 10.51 33.13
CA ILE A 312 0.43 11.02 34.25
C ILE A 312 1.11 10.73 35.60
N ILE A 313 1.79 9.59 35.71
CA ILE A 313 2.43 9.16 36.95
C ILE A 313 3.74 9.93 37.17
N VAL A 314 4.52 10.12 36.12
CA VAL A 314 5.82 10.81 36.16
C VAL A 314 5.67 12.33 36.30
N ASP A 315 4.65 12.91 35.67
CA ASP A 315 4.38 14.34 35.71
C ASP A 315 2.90 14.63 36.05
N PRO A 316 2.53 14.45 37.33
CA PRO A 316 1.17 14.68 37.79
C PRO A 316 0.74 16.15 37.67
N SER A 317 1.68 17.10 37.54
CA SER A 317 1.37 18.52 37.37
C SER A 317 0.68 18.81 36.03
N ARG A 318 0.98 17.99 35.01
CA ARG A 318 0.38 18.04 33.67
C ARG A 318 -0.61 16.91 33.41
N ALA A 319 -1.11 16.21 34.44
CA ALA A 319 -2.07 15.12 34.30
C ALA A 319 -3.20 15.45 33.32
N THR A 320 -3.92 16.57 33.49
CA THR A 320 -5.01 16.98 32.60
C THR A 320 -4.62 17.05 31.11
N LYS A 321 -3.38 17.44 30.79
CA LYS A 321 -2.88 17.44 29.40
C LYS A 321 -2.87 16.01 28.84
N TYR A 322 -2.28 15.08 29.57
CA TYR A 322 -2.18 13.67 29.17
C TYR A 322 -3.54 12.99 29.14
N GLN A 323 -4.43 13.29 30.09
CA GLN A 323 -5.79 12.76 30.08
C GLN A 323 -6.59 13.18 28.84
N ASN A 324 -6.45 14.44 28.42
CA ASN A 324 -7.09 14.94 27.20
C ASN A 324 -6.45 14.35 25.95
N SER A 325 -5.12 14.23 25.93
CA SER A 325 -4.36 13.59 24.86
C SER A 325 -4.81 12.14 24.66
N TYR A 326 -4.87 11.34 25.73
CA TYR A 326 -5.40 9.98 25.72
C TYR A 326 -6.80 9.93 25.09
N LEU A 327 -7.75 10.77 25.55
CA LEU A 327 -9.11 10.79 25.01
C LEU A 327 -9.15 11.14 23.50
N VAL A 328 -8.30 12.06 23.04
CA VAL A 328 -8.18 12.40 21.62
C VAL A 328 -7.75 11.16 20.81
N LYS A 329 -6.75 10.43 21.31
CA LYS A 329 -6.23 9.21 20.68
C LYS A 329 -7.28 8.09 20.68
N SER A 330 -7.96 7.84 21.80
CA SER A 330 -9.06 6.86 21.87
C SER A 330 -10.17 7.17 20.85
N ARG A 331 -10.50 8.45 20.63
CA ARG A 331 -11.49 8.85 19.62
C ARG A 331 -11.00 8.71 18.18
N GLN A 332 -9.70 8.84 17.93
CA GLN A 332 -9.11 8.53 16.64
C GLN A 332 -9.06 7.02 16.37
N LEU A 333 -8.82 6.19 17.40
CA LEU A 333 -8.89 4.74 17.32
C LEU A 333 -10.33 4.26 17.10
N MET A 334 -11.26 4.71 17.93
CA MET A 334 -12.69 4.40 17.82
C MET A 334 -13.53 5.65 18.09
N ASP A 335 -14.09 6.22 17.02
CA ASP A 335 -14.96 7.39 17.11
C ASP A 335 -16.40 6.98 17.44
N VAL A 336 -16.81 7.24 18.68
CA VAL A 336 -18.14 6.91 19.22
C VAL A 336 -19.09 8.11 19.25
N GLY A 337 -18.73 9.19 18.54
CA GLY A 337 -19.53 10.40 18.41
C GLY A 337 -18.91 11.63 19.06
N SER A 338 -19.53 12.78 18.81
CA SER A 338 -19.07 14.07 19.33
C SER A 338 -19.51 14.31 20.77
N GLY A 339 -18.71 15.07 21.52
CA GLY A 339 -19.04 15.50 22.88
C GLY A 339 -18.82 14.46 23.97
N VAL A 340 -18.26 13.29 23.66
CA VAL A 340 -17.82 12.33 24.67
C VAL A 340 -16.64 12.89 25.47
N THR A 341 -16.73 12.71 26.79
CA THR A 341 -15.69 12.98 27.78
C THR A 341 -15.01 11.68 28.19
N LEU A 342 -13.92 11.77 28.94
CA LEU A 342 -13.23 10.60 29.45
C LEU A 342 -14.16 9.68 30.27
N GLU A 343 -15.07 10.27 31.05
CA GLU A 343 -16.02 9.55 31.90
C GLU A 343 -17.16 8.88 31.12
N THR A 344 -17.45 9.36 29.90
CA THR A 344 -18.58 8.89 29.10
C THR A 344 -18.16 8.05 27.90
N TYR A 345 -16.87 8.05 27.55
CA TYR A 345 -16.30 7.33 26.42
C TYR A 345 -16.60 5.83 26.48
N ASP A 346 -16.30 5.15 27.59
CA ASP A 346 -16.44 3.68 27.69
C ASP A 346 -17.88 3.22 27.56
N ALA A 347 -18.82 4.02 28.10
CA ALA A 347 -20.25 3.74 27.98
C ALA A 347 -20.73 3.87 26.53
N ALA A 348 -20.24 4.88 25.80
CA ALA A 348 -20.54 5.08 24.38
C ALA A 348 -19.90 3.98 23.51
N ALA A 349 -18.62 3.65 23.75
CA ALA A 349 -17.92 2.55 23.10
C ALA A 349 -18.62 1.22 23.33
N LYS A 350 -19.00 0.94 24.58
CA LYS A 350 -19.77 -0.26 24.92
C LYS A 350 -21.10 -0.31 24.18
N ALA A 351 -21.88 0.78 24.13
CA ALA A 351 -23.15 0.80 23.43
C ALA A 351 -22.99 0.53 21.92
N ALA A 352 -21.93 1.06 21.30
CA ALA A 352 -21.59 0.80 19.91
C ALA A 352 -21.20 -0.67 19.68
N LEU A 353 -20.37 -1.25 20.54
CA LEU A 353 -19.99 -2.67 20.45
C LEU A 353 -21.15 -3.62 20.75
N ASP A 354 -22.00 -3.32 21.73
CA ASP A 354 -23.21 -4.11 22.02
C ASP A 354 -24.15 -4.11 20.80
N THR A 355 -24.24 -2.98 20.08
CA THR A 355 -24.99 -2.90 18.82
C THR A 355 -24.33 -3.75 17.73
N TYR A 356 -23.01 -3.68 17.57
CA TYR A 356 -22.31 -4.51 16.59
C TYR A 356 -22.49 -6.01 16.85
N PHE A 357 -22.25 -6.47 18.08
CA PHE A 357 -22.34 -7.89 18.47
C PHE A 357 -23.78 -8.40 18.63
N GLY A 358 -24.75 -7.52 18.92
CA GLY A 358 -26.15 -7.88 19.10
C GLY A 358 -26.90 -8.20 17.80
N TYR A 359 -26.35 -7.78 16.66
CA TYR A 359 -26.94 -7.96 15.32
C TYR A 359 -26.01 -8.75 14.38
N PRO A 360 -25.76 -10.04 14.64
CA PRO A 360 -24.73 -10.84 13.94
C PRO A 360 -25.04 -11.12 12.46
N ALA A 361 -26.24 -10.79 11.97
CA ALA A 361 -26.54 -10.87 10.54
C ALA A 361 -26.20 -9.57 9.79
N GLN A 362 -26.16 -8.44 10.49
CA GLN A 362 -25.97 -7.12 9.88
C GLN A 362 -24.62 -6.50 10.22
N HIS A 363 -24.06 -6.81 11.40
CA HIS A 363 -22.84 -6.20 11.93
C HIS A 363 -22.79 -4.67 11.74
N PRO A 364 -23.80 -3.93 12.23
CA PRO A 364 -23.89 -2.49 12.01
C PRO A 364 -22.71 -1.77 12.69
N VAL A 365 -21.80 -1.23 11.88
CA VAL A 365 -20.67 -0.43 12.37
C VAL A 365 -21.15 1.01 12.59
N THR A 366 -21.58 1.31 13.82
CA THR A 366 -22.11 2.64 14.22
C THR A 366 -21.04 3.60 14.76
N PHE A 367 -19.76 3.26 14.58
CA PHE A 367 -18.60 4.02 15.04
C PHE A 367 -17.62 4.27 13.89
N GLY A 368 -16.71 5.22 14.09
CA GLY A 368 -15.66 5.60 13.16
C GLY A 368 -14.27 5.34 13.74
N GLY A 369 -13.30 6.18 13.39
CA GLY A 369 -11.90 5.98 13.72
C GLY A 369 -11.24 4.88 12.88
N TYR A 370 -10.00 4.54 13.21
CA TYR A 370 -9.26 3.46 12.55
C TYR A 370 -10.01 2.13 12.63
N LEU A 371 -10.49 1.75 13.81
CA LEU A 371 -11.21 0.48 14.01
C LEU A 371 -12.54 0.45 13.23
N GLY A 372 -13.32 1.54 13.28
CA GLY A 372 -14.58 1.61 12.53
C GLY A 372 -14.39 1.64 11.01
N THR A 373 -13.23 2.08 10.53
CA THR A 373 -12.87 2.04 9.10
C THR A 373 -12.51 0.62 8.68
N GLU A 374 -11.68 -0.07 9.46
CA GLU A 374 -11.29 -1.46 9.20
C GLU A 374 -12.51 -2.40 9.14
N LEU A 375 -13.41 -2.29 10.11
CA LEU A 375 -14.63 -3.11 10.17
C LEU A 375 -15.58 -2.92 8.97
N LYS A 376 -15.47 -1.79 8.26
CA LYS A 376 -16.23 -1.53 7.02
C LYS A 376 -15.53 -2.10 5.79
N ASN A 377 -14.27 -2.51 5.91
CA ASN A 377 -13.42 -3.02 4.83
C ASN A 377 -13.09 -4.53 4.96
N ILE A 378 -13.79 -5.27 5.83
CA ILE A 378 -13.57 -6.72 5.99
C ILE A 378 -13.77 -7.44 4.65
N THR A 379 -12.69 -8.01 4.13
CA THR A 379 -12.60 -8.66 2.82
C THR A 379 -12.16 -10.12 2.92
N PHE A 380 -11.28 -10.46 3.86
CA PHE A 380 -10.56 -11.73 3.87
C PHE A 380 -11.15 -12.76 4.85
N ALA A 381 -10.85 -14.03 4.57
CA ALA A 381 -11.28 -15.14 5.43
C ALA A 381 -10.59 -15.06 6.80
N GLY A 382 -11.39 -15.10 7.87
CA GLY A 382 -10.88 -15.05 9.25
C GLY A 382 -10.63 -13.65 9.80
N GLU A 383 -10.60 -12.62 8.94
CA GLU A 383 -10.40 -11.22 9.31
C GLU A 383 -11.43 -10.75 10.33
N ARG A 384 -12.73 -10.94 10.04
CA ARG A 384 -13.83 -10.60 10.98
C ARG A 384 -13.61 -11.16 12.38
N ALA A 385 -13.17 -12.42 12.49
CA ALA A 385 -12.96 -13.03 13.79
C ALA A 385 -11.76 -12.40 14.54
N ALA A 386 -10.74 -11.96 13.80
CA ALA A 386 -9.61 -11.21 14.35
C ALA A 386 -10.04 -9.79 14.76
N ASP A 387 -10.82 -9.08 13.95
CA ASP A 387 -11.38 -7.76 14.30
C ASP A 387 -12.26 -7.82 15.54
N GLU A 388 -13.13 -8.82 15.64
CA GLU A 388 -13.98 -9.00 16.81
C GLU A 388 -13.17 -9.27 18.08
N GLN A 389 -12.04 -9.97 17.96
CA GLN A 389 -11.08 -10.16 19.06
C GLN A 389 -10.38 -8.84 19.41
N LEU A 390 -9.96 -8.08 18.40
CA LEU A 390 -9.36 -6.75 18.54
C LEU A 390 -10.29 -5.78 19.28
N LEU A 391 -11.56 -5.69 18.90
CA LEU A 391 -12.54 -4.82 19.57
C LEU A 391 -12.74 -5.16 21.06
N ARG A 392 -12.76 -6.45 21.40
CA ARG A 392 -12.90 -6.89 22.80
C ARG A 392 -11.66 -6.55 23.61
N ALA A 393 -10.48 -6.74 23.03
CA ALA A 393 -9.22 -6.39 23.68
C ALA A 393 -9.07 -4.87 23.86
N TYR A 394 -9.45 -4.09 22.84
CA TYR A 394 -9.50 -2.63 22.90
C TYR A 394 -10.41 -2.14 24.03
N GLN A 395 -11.64 -2.70 24.12
CA GLN A 395 -12.58 -2.36 25.18
C GLN A 395 -12.04 -2.71 26.58
N ALA A 396 -11.31 -3.81 26.72
CA ALA A 396 -10.71 -4.18 28.01
C ALA A 396 -9.61 -3.19 28.41
N TYR A 397 -8.72 -2.85 27.48
CA TYR A 397 -7.66 -1.88 27.69
C TYR A 397 -8.19 -0.49 28.09
N GLU A 398 -9.18 0.05 27.36
CA GLU A 398 -9.80 1.35 27.71
C GLU A 398 -10.42 1.37 29.12
N GLN A 399 -11.01 0.25 29.55
CA GLN A 399 -11.54 0.12 30.91
C GLN A 399 -10.43 0.06 31.97
N ASP A 400 -9.27 -0.49 31.63
CA ASP A 400 -8.13 -0.58 32.53
C ASP A 400 -7.47 0.79 32.75
N ASP A 401 -7.43 1.68 31.76
CA ASP A 401 -7.01 3.08 31.94
C ASP A 401 -7.89 3.80 32.99
N ARG A 402 -9.21 3.54 33.03
CA ARG A 402 -10.08 4.08 34.10
C ARG A 402 -9.71 3.53 35.48
N LYS A 403 -9.41 2.23 35.57
CA LYS A 403 -9.00 1.58 36.83
C LYS A 403 -7.65 2.10 37.29
N LEU A 404 -6.71 2.31 36.37
CA LEU A 404 -5.41 2.90 36.64
C LEU A 404 -5.57 4.27 37.30
N ARG A 405 -6.39 5.15 36.70
CA ARG A 405 -6.65 6.50 37.25
C ARG A 405 -7.30 6.47 38.64
N GLN A 406 -8.19 5.51 38.90
CA GLN A 406 -8.75 5.30 40.23
C GLN A 406 -7.70 4.83 41.24
N LYS A 407 -6.80 3.91 40.83
CA LYS A 407 -5.68 3.46 41.66
C LYS A 407 -4.72 4.60 41.97
N LEU A 408 -4.37 5.44 40.99
CA LEU A 408 -3.49 6.60 41.20
C LEU A 408 -4.00 7.55 42.29
N ALA A 409 -5.31 7.66 42.48
CA ALA A 409 -5.91 8.49 43.52
C ALA A 409 -5.80 7.88 44.94
N THR A 410 -5.43 6.61 45.08
CA THR A 410 -5.48 5.86 46.35
C THR A 410 -4.17 5.18 46.72
N ASP A 411 -3.49 4.57 45.77
CA ASP A 411 -2.23 3.84 45.95
C ASP A 411 -1.38 3.93 44.66
N VAL A 412 -0.39 4.81 44.68
CA VAL A 412 0.49 5.07 43.52
C VAL A 412 1.37 3.86 43.20
N SER A 413 1.86 3.13 44.20
CA SER A 413 2.71 1.96 43.95
C SER A 413 1.93 0.82 43.30
N GLU A 414 0.70 0.57 43.75
CA GLU A 414 -0.21 -0.39 43.10
C GLU A 414 -0.64 0.08 41.72
N ALA A 415 -0.81 1.40 41.50
CA ALA A 415 -1.08 1.94 40.18
C ALA A 415 0.08 1.68 39.20
N ILE A 416 1.33 1.93 39.62
CA ILE A 416 2.51 1.66 38.80
C ILE A 416 2.64 0.18 38.48
N ARG A 417 2.45 -0.69 39.48
CA ARG A 417 2.46 -2.14 39.26
C ARG A 417 1.35 -2.55 38.28
N PHE A 418 0.16 -1.99 38.40
CA PHE A 418 -0.96 -2.25 37.48
C PHE A 418 -0.70 -1.71 36.06
N ASP A 419 -0.04 -0.55 35.95
CA ASP A 419 0.33 0.08 34.68
C ASP A 419 1.39 -0.70 33.91
N THR A 420 2.32 -1.35 34.61
CA THR A 420 3.55 -1.91 34.00
C THR A 420 3.66 -3.44 34.05
N SER A 421 2.66 -4.12 34.61
CA SER A 421 2.68 -5.56 34.79
C SER A 421 2.17 -6.31 33.56
N PRO A 422 2.92 -7.31 33.04
CA PRO A 422 2.51 -8.08 31.87
C PRO A 422 1.42 -9.12 32.19
N ALA A 423 0.88 -9.13 33.42
CA ALA A 423 -0.16 -10.07 33.79
C ALA A 423 -1.48 -9.71 33.07
N ALA A 424 -2.18 -10.70 32.53
CA ALA A 424 -3.41 -10.49 31.74
C ALA A 424 -4.58 -9.82 32.50
N SER A 425 -4.46 -9.62 33.82
CA SER A 425 -5.43 -8.90 34.64
C SER A 425 -5.06 -7.44 34.92
N ASP A 426 -3.89 -7.00 34.46
CA ASP A 426 -3.33 -5.65 34.65
C ASP A 426 -3.32 -4.87 33.32
N SER A 427 -3.11 -3.55 33.38
CA SER A 427 -3.25 -2.63 32.24
C SER A 427 -2.32 -2.98 31.08
N ASP A 428 -1.02 -3.14 31.34
CA ASP A 428 -0.04 -3.50 30.30
C ASP A 428 -0.33 -4.89 29.70
N GLY A 429 -0.74 -5.86 30.51
CA GLY A 429 -1.20 -7.16 29.99
C GLY A 429 -2.41 -7.04 29.05
N ALA A 430 -3.36 -6.15 29.34
CA ALA A 430 -4.50 -5.86 28.46
C ALA A 430 -4.06 -5.12 27.19
N PHE A 431 -3.14 -4.16 27.31
CA PHE A 431 -2.52 -3.46 26.19
C PHE A 431 -1.79 -4.43 25.25
N VAL A 432 -0.95 -5.32 25.79
CA VAL A 432 -0.25 -6.37 25.02
C VAL A 432 -1.24 -7.29 24.30
N ALA A 433 -2.34 -7.69 24.95
CA ALA A 433 -3.38 -8.49 24.32
C ALA A 433 -4.08 -7.74 23.18
N TYR A 434 -4.32 -6.44 23.36
CA TYR A 434 -4.88 -5.55 22.33
C TYR A 434 -3.90 -5.35 21.16
N ALA A 435 -2.64 -4.99 21.44
CA ALA A 435 -1.59 -4.82 20.44
C ALA A 435 -1.35 -6.12 19.64
N SER A 436 -1.39 -7.29 20.30
CA SER A 436 -1.30 -8.59 19.63
C SER A 436 -2.51 -8.88 18.74
N ALA A 437 -3.72 -8.54 19.20
CA ALA A 437 -4.92 -8.67 18.38
C ALA A 437 -4.89 -7.74 17.17
N LEU A 438 -4.37 -6.51 17.33
CA LEU A 438 -4.19 -5.54 16.26
C LEU A 438 -3.16 -6.04 15.24
N GLN A 439 -2.01 -6.53 15.71
CA GLN A 439 -0.99 -7.12 14.86
C GLN A 439 -1.53 -8.31 14.05
N LYS A 440 -2.40 -9.13 14.64
CA LYS A 440 -3.03 -10.24 13.91
C LYS A 440 -3.91 -9.77 12.74
N VAL A 441 -4.62 -8.66 12.88
CA VAL A 441 -5.40 -8.08 11.76
C VAL A 441 -4.46 -7.49 10.70
N ILE A 442 -3.38 -6.82 11.11
CA ILE A 442 -2.31 -6.37 10.21
C ILE A 442 -1.76 -7.56 9.43
N ASP A 443 -1.40 -8.66 10.09
CA ASP A 443 -0.81 -9.84 9.47
C ASP A 443 -1.74 -10.51 8.43
N ILE A 444 -3.06 -10.54 8.70
CA ILE A 444 -4.06 -11.06 7.75
C ILE A 444 -4.09 -10.22 6.48
N ASN A 445 -4.13 -8.89 6.64
CA ASN A 445 -4.15 -7.95 5.53
C ASN A 445 -2.81 -7.94 4.77
N SER A 446 -1.68 -7.97 5.46
CA SER A 446 -0.34 -8.10 4.85
C SER A 446 -0.21 -9.39 4.05
N HIS A 447 -0.70 -10.52 4.57
CA HIS A 447 -0.68 -11.78 3.83
C HIS A 447 -1.54 -11.72 2.56
N ALA A 448 -2.71 -11.07 2.63
CA ALA A 448 -3.57 -10.89 1.47
C ALA A 448 -2.96 -9.95 0.42
N PHE A 449 -2.26 -8.90 0.86
CA PHE A 449 -1.46 -8.03 0.02
C PHE A 449 -0.39 -8.84 -0.73
N ASP A 450 0.47 -9.56 -0.01
CA ASP A 450 1.56 -10.36 -0.59
C ASP A 450 1.02 -11.40 -1.57
N THR A 451 -0.05 -12.10 -1.20
CA THR A 451 -0.72 -13.08 -2.07
C THR A 451 -1.23 -12.45 -3.37
N SER A 452 -1.77 -11.23 -3.29
CA SER A 452 -2.26 -10.50 -4.46
C SER A 452 -1.11 -10.03 -5.37
N ILE A 453 0.00 -9.59 -4.79
CA ILE A 453 1.22 -9.25 -5.53
C ILE A 453 1.78 -10.49 -6.23
N ASP A 454 1.93 -11.60 -5.52
CA ASP A 454 2.46 -12.86 -6.05
C ASP A 454 1.55 -13.46 -7.14
N ALA A 455 0.23 -13.39 -6.97
CA ALA A 455 -0.73 -13.79 -8.00
C ALA A 455 -0.56 -12.96 -9.28
N GLY A 456 -0.40 -11.64 -9.15
CA GLY A 456 -0.10 -10.75 -10.27
C GLY A 456 1.21 -11.08 -10.98
N LEU A 457 2.30 -11.25 -10.22
CA LEU A 457 3.62 -11.59 -10.75
C LEU A 457 3.64 -12.97 -11.43
N SER A 458 3.02 -13.98 -10.82
CA SER A 458 2.98 -15.34 -11.35
C SER A 458 2.15 -15.42 -12.64
N GLY A 459 1.02 -14.71 -12.72
CA GLY A 459 0.23 -14.58 -13.95
C GLY A 459 1.01 -13.96 -15.11
N LEU A 460 1.92 -13.01 -14.80
CA LEU A 460 2.77 -12.33 -15.77
C LEU A 460 4.08 -13.07 -16.11
N SER A 461 4.46 -14.10 -15.34
CA SER A 461 5.72 -14.83 -15.51
C SER A 461 5.96 -15.40 -16.92
N PRO A 462 4.96 -15.94 -17.65
CA PRO A 462 5.16 -16.47 -19.01
C PRO A 462 5.30 -15.39 -20.09
N TRP A 463 4.88 -14.15 -19.81
CA TRP A 463 4.68 -13.10 -20.80
C TRP A 463 5.93 -12.52 -21.47
N PRO A 464 7.15 -12.65 -20.93
CA PRO A 464 8.36 -12.35 -21.71
C PRO A 464 8.56 -13.27 -22.91
N TRP A 465 8.05 -14.51 -22.86
CA TRP A 465 8.34 -15.55 -23.86
C TRP A 465 7.15 -15.90 -24.74
N VAL A 466 5.93 -15.87 -24.19
CA VAL A 466 4.69 -16.24 -24.89
C VAL A 466 4.44 -15.41 -26.17
N PRO A 467 4.54 -14.07 -26.15
CA PRO A 467 4.31 -13.27 -27.35
C PRO A 467 5.39 -13.47 -28.42
N LEU A 468 6.65 -13.65 -28.00
CA LEU A 468 7.76 -13.93 -28.92
C LEU A 468 7.58 -15.29 -29.60
N GLY A 469 7.28 -16.33 -28.83
CA GLY A 469 6.99 -17.68 -29.34
C GLY A 469 5.75 -17.70 -30.24
N GLY A 470 4.70 -17.00 -29.84
CA GLY A 470 3.47 -16.85 -30.60
C GLY A 470 3.68 -16.14 -31.94
N ALA A 471 4.39 -15.02 -31.96
CA ALA A 471 4.74 -14.33 -33.20
C ALA A 471 5.63 -15.17 -34.10
N ALA A 472 6.63 -15.87 -33.55
CA ALA A 472 7.46 -16.80 -34.32
C ALA A 472 6.61 -17.92 -34.95
N ALA A 473 5.66 -18.50 -34.20
CA ALA A 473 4.73 -19.52 -34.70
C ALA A 473 3.82 -18.97 -35.82
N VAL A 474 3.29 -17.74 -35.69
CA VAL A 474 2.51 -17.08 -36.75
C VAL A 474 3.36 -16.90 -38.02
N VAL A 475 4.62 -16.47 -37.88
CA VAL A 475 5.55 -16.33 -39.02
C VAL A 475 5.83 -17.68 -39.68
N VAL A 476 6.08 -18.74 -38.90
CA VAL A 476 6.29 -20.10 -39.41
C VAL A 476 5.05 -20.61 -40.16
N LEU A 477 3.85 -20.45 -39.59
CA LEU A 477 2.58 -20.84 -40.22
C LEU A 477 2.33 -20.08 -41.53
N LEU A 478 2.68 -18.79 -41.57
CA LEU A 478 2.63 -17.99 -42.79
C LEU A 478 3.57 -18.55 -43.87
N VAL A 479 4.83 -18.82 -43.52
CA VAL A 479 5.82 -19.35 -44.48
C VAL A 479 5.39 -20.72 -45.01
N VAL A 480 4.95 -21.63 -44.13
CA VAL A 480 4.47 -22.97 -44.51
C VAL A 480 3.22 -22.86 -45.40
N GLY A 481 2.29 -21.96 -45.08
CA GLY A 481 1.08 -21.74 -45.88
C GLY A 481 1.34 -21.15 -47.28
N VAL A 482 2.46 -20.44 -47.46
CA VAL A 482 2.79 -19.72 -48.71
C VAL A 482 3.76 -20.50 -49.60
N ARG A 483 4.66 -21.30 -49.03
CA ARG A 483 5.72 -22.02 -49.75
C ARG A 483 5.22 -22.92 -50.90
N PRO A 484 4.14 -23.71 -50.77
CA PRO A 484 3.61 -24.52 -51.88
C PRO A 484 3.13 -23.65 -53.05
N ARG A 485 2.59 -22.47 -52.75
CA ARG A 485 2.01 -21.57 -53.76
C ARG A 485 3.03 -20.73 -54.48
N LEU A 486 4.12 -20.33 -53.80
CA LEU A 486 5.24 -19.69 -54.49
C LEU A 486 5.99 -20.67 -55.40
N ALA A 487 5.94 -21.98 -55.11
CA ALA A 487 6.50 -23.01 -55.98
C ALA A 487 5.69 -23.22 -57.27
N GLU A 488 4.38 -22.96 -57.27
CA GLU A 488 3.53 -23.01 -58.48
C GLU A 488 3.83 -21.89 -59.51
N TYR A 489 4.55 -20.83 -59.12
CA TYR A 489 4.93 -19.70 -59.99
C TYR A 489 6.41 -19.69 -60.39
N ARG A 490 7.16 -20.74 -60.05
CA ARG A 490 8.53 -21.00 -60.55
C ARG A 490 8.45 -21.98 -61.70
#